data_AF-A0A5B8B798-F1
#
_entry.id   AF-A0A5B8B798-F1
#
_cell.length_a   1.000
_cell.length_b   1.000
_cell.length_c   1.000
_cell.angle_alpha   90.00
_cell.angle_beta   90.00
_cell.angle_gamma   90.00
#
_symmetry.space_group_name_H-M   'P 1'
#
loop_
_entity.id
_entity.type
_entity.pdbx_description
1 polymer ?
#
loop_
_entity_poly.entity_id
_entity_poly.type
_entity_poly.pdbx_seq_one_letter_code
_entity_poly.pdbx_strand_id
1 'polypeptide(L)'
;MSHDHGSGPTTKEKLMVMANQIATFFHSKPREEGIAGVAEHINKFWEPRMRRQFFEMIDGGTPGFDEFVLKAAPSIRRPPAPLDGPPPLPAKAKAVG
;
A
#
# COMPACT_ATOMS: atom_id res chain seq x y z
N MET A 1 -33.33 -12.75 -11.00
CA MET A 1 -32.60 -11.58 -10.46
C MET A 1 -31.49 -12.13 -9.58
N SER A 2 -30.28 -12.22 -10.11
CA SER A 2 -29.12 -12.77 -9.39
C SER A 2 -28.82 -11.90 -8.18
N HIS A 3 -28.72 -12.50 -7.00
CA HIS A 3 -28.17 -11.82 -5.83
C HIS A 3 -26.66 -11.65 -6.04
N ASP A 4 -26.27 -10.48 -6.54
CA ASP A 4 -24.91 -9.97 -6.52
C ASP A 4 -24.46 -9.83 -5.05
N HIS A 5 -23.70 -10.82 -4.56
CA HIS A 5 -23.06 -10.73 -3.27
C HIS A 5 -21.78 -9.90 -3.39
N GLY A 6 -21.95 -8.58 -3.23
CA GLY A 6 -21.07 -7.70 -2.46
C GLY A 6 -19.59 -7.70 -2.80
N SER A 7 -19.18 -6.88 -3.77
CA SER A 7 -17.78 -6.43 -3.84
C SER A 7 -17.61 -5.13 -3.06
N GLY A 8 -17.49 -5.24 -1.73
CA GLY A 8 -16.84 -4.18 -0.94
C GLY A 8 -15.38 -4.01 -1.38
N PRO A 9 -14.70 -2.91 -1.01
CA PRO A 9 -13.33 -2.66 -1.46
C PRO A 9 -12.43 -3.84 -1.09
N THR A 10 -11.67 -4.31 -2.08
CA THR A 10 -10.67 -5.37 -1.94
C THR A 10 -9.67 -5.03 -0.84
N THR A 11 -9.00 -6.03 -0.27
CA THR A 11 -7.97 -5.82 0.77
C THR A 11 -6.88 -4.84 0.32
N LYS A 12 -6.56 -4.80 -0.98
CA LYS A 12 -5.58 -3.89 -1.58
C LYS A 12 -6.10 -2.44 -1.61
N GLU A 13 -7.34 -2.22 -2.05
CA GLU A 13 -7.96 -0.88 -2.02
C GLU A 13 -8.08 -0.33 -0.60
N LYS A 14 -8.45 -1.18 0.37
CA LYS A 14 -8.47 -0.78 1.80
C LYS A 14 -7.09 -0.36 2.29
N LEU A 15 -6.04 -1.07 1.88
CA LEU A 15 -4.67 -0.76 2.27
C LEU A 15 -4.19 0.58 1.68
N MET A 16 -4.56 0.88 0.43
CA MET A 16 -4.32 2.19 -0.18
C MET A 16 -5.05 3.30 0.55
N VAL A 17 -6.34 3.11 0.86
CA VAL A 17 -7.14 4.08 1.62
C VAL A 17 -6.49 4.36 2.98
N MET A 18 -6.05 3.33 3.71
CA MET A 18 -5.35 3.51 4.99
C MET A 18 -4.03 4.28 4.83
N ALA A 19 -3.22 3.99 3.81
CA ALA A 19 -1.99 4.73 3.55
C ALA A 19 -2.27 6.23 3.30
N ASN A 20 -3.29 6.52 2.51
CA ASN A 20 -3.67 7.90 2.20
C ASN A 20 -4.25 8.61 3.44
N GLN A 21 -5.01 7.92 4.30
CA GLN A 21 -5.49 8.49 5.56
C GLN A 21 -4.34 8.88 6.49
N ILE A 22 -3.28 8.06 6.56
CA ILE A 22 -2.07 8.40 7.30
C ILE A 22 -1.43 9.66 6.70
N ALA A 23 -1.32 9.75 5.37
CA ALA A 23 -0.80 10.95 4.71
C ALA A 23 -1.65 12.20 5.00
N THR A 24 -2.98 12.11 4.93
CA THR A 24 -3.91 13.20 5.29
C THR A 24 -3.63 13.77 6.68
N PHE A 25 -3.33 12.91 7.67
CA PHE A 25 -2.95 13.38 9.01
C PHE A 25 -1.64 14.18 9.00
N PHE A 26 -0.64 13.71 8.26
CA PHE A 26 0.68 14.34 8.17
C PHE A 26 0.76 15.55 7.25
N HIS A 27 -0.25 15.82 6.41
CA HIS A 27 -0.34 17.06 5.63
C HIS A 27 -0.40 18.32 6.51
N SER A 28 -0.77 18.20 7.79
CA SER A 28 -0.72 19.31 8.77
C SER A 28 0.71 19.69 9.19
N LYS A 29 1.72 18.88 8.84
CA LYS A 29 3.12 19.08 9.18
C LYS A 29 3.90 19.69 8.00
N PRO A 30 5.08 20.27 8.24
CA PRO A 30 6.02 20.60 7.16
C PRO A 30 6.24 19.39 6.26
N ARG A 31 6.34 19.62 4.95
CA ARG A 31 6.32 18.55 3.94
C ARG A 31 7.33 17.43 4.20
N GLU A 32 8.57 17.78 4.50
CA GLU A 32 9.63 16.79 4.75
C GLU A 32 9.37 15.98 6.02
N GLU A 33 8.94 16.65 7.10
CA GLU A 33 8.52 15.98 8.34
C GLU A 33 7.31 15.07 8.12
N GLY A 34 6.33 15.51 7.33
CA GLY A 34 5.14 14.71 7.05
C GLY A 34 5.48 13.45 6.24
N ILE A 35 6.33 13.57 5.21
CA ILE A 35 6.81 12.40 4.44
C ILE A 35 7.56 11.42 5.34
N ALA A 36 8.46 11.93 6.19
CA ALA A 36 9.19 11.10 7.14
C ALA A 36 8.25 10.42 8.15
N GLY A 37 7.26 11.16 8.66
CA GLY A 37 6.26 10.66 9.60
C GLY A 37 5.37 9.57 9.02
N VAL A 38 4.97 9.67 7.75
CA VAL A 38 4.25 8.60 7.03
C VAL A 38 5.09 7.33 6.97
N ALA A 39 6.37 7.44 6.57
CA ALA A 39 7.27 6.30 6.50
C ALA A 39 7.49 5.64 7.87
N GLU A 40 7.70 6.44 8.91
CA GLU A 40 7.86 5.95 10.29
C GLU A 40 6.60 5.22 10.76
N HIS A 41 5.42 5.80 10.56
CA HIS A 41 4.16 5.21 10.96
C HIS A 41 3.95 3.84 10.30
N ILE A 42 4.13 3.75 8.97
CA ILE A 42 4.00 2.49 8.25
C ILE A 42 5.04 1.46 8.76
N ASN A 43 6.29 1.87 8.97
CA ASN A 43 7.33 0.97 9.49
C ASN A 43 7.00 0.41 10.88
N LYS A 44 6.38 1.23 11.74
CA LYS A 44 6.12 0.90 13.15
C LYS A 44 4.85 0.08 13.34
N PHE A 45 3.79 0.41 12.60
CA PHE A 45 2.47 -0.15 12.85
C PHE A 45 2.04 -1.20 11.82
N TRP A 46 2.66 -1.25 10.64
CA TRP A 46 2.27 -2.23 9.62
C TRP A 46 3.09 -3.51 9.71
N GLU A 47 2.36 -4.62 9.70
CA GLU A 47 2.93 -5.94 9.62
C GLU A 47 3.69 -6.16 8.30
N PRO A 48 4.67 -7.09 8.26
CA PRO A 48 5.43 -7.40 7.05
C PRO A 48 4.55 -7.75 5.84
N ARG A 49 3.42 -8.44 6.04
CA ARG A 49 2.50 -8.80 4.95
C ARG A 49 1.83 -7.58 4.33
N MET A 50 1.42 -6.60 5.15
CA MET A 50 0.83 -5.34 4.67
C MET A 50 1.84 -4.54 3.87
N ARG A 51 3.05 -4.35 4.39
CA ARG A 51 4.12 -3.63 3.66
C ARG A 51 4.43 -4.28 2.32
N ARG A 52 4.40 -5.61 2.23
CA ARG A 52 4.57 -6.31 0.94
C ARG A 52 3.46 -5.97 -0.05
N GLN A 53 2.19 -6.12 0.35
CA GLN A 53 1.06 -5.81 -0.53
C GLN A 53 1.06 -4.35 -0.98
N PHE A 54 1.51 -3.45 -0.11
CA PHE A 54 1.72 -2.04 -0.44
C PHE A 54 2.76 -1.83 -1.53
N PHE A 55 3.93 -2.47 -1.41
CA PHE A 55 4.94 -2.40 -2.45
C PHE A 55 4.50 -3.08 -3.74
N GLU A 56 3.76 -4.20 -3.68
CA GLU A 56 3.16 -4.80 -4.88
C GLU A 56 2.24 -3.82 -5.63
N MET A 57 1.48 -3.00 -4.90
CA MET A 57 0.60 -2.00 -5.52
C MET A 57 1.39 -0.85 -6.13
N ILE A 58 2.42 -0.34 -5.44
CA ILE A 58 3.28 0.74 -5.93
C ILE A 58 4.06 0.26 -7.16
N ASP A 59 4.73 -0.90 -7.06
CA ASP A 59 5.54 -1.47 -8.14
C ASP A 59 4.66 -1.89 -9.33
N GLY A 60 3.40 -2.30 -9.06
CA GLY A 60 2.39 -2.56 -10.08
C GLY A 60 1.78 -1.30 -10.72
N GLY A 61 2.19 -0.10 -10.32
CA GLY A 61 1.70 1.17 -10.88
C GLY A 61 0.24 1.47 -10.52
N THR A 62 -0.24 1.00 -9.38
CA THR A 62 -1.61 1.26 -8.94
C THR A 62 -1.78 2.77 -8.70
N PRO A 63 -2.69 3.46 -9.41
CA PRO A 63 -2.93 4.88 -9.22
C PRO A 63 -3.69 5.13 -7.91
N GLY A 64 -3.69 6.38 -7.45
CA GLY A 64 -4.50 6.83 -6.31
C GLY A 64 -3.78 6.91 -4.98
N PHE A 65 -2.48 6.62 -4.92
CA PHE A 65 -1.67 6.95 -3.74
C PHE A 65 -1.41 8.45 -3.64
N ASP A 66 -1.49 8.98 -2.43
CA ASP A 66 -1.11 10.35 -2.11
C ASP A 66 0.41 10.58 -2.34
N GLU A 67 0.79 11.83 -2.69
CA GLU A 67 2.18 12.20 -2.96
C GLU A 67 3.10 11.90 -1.78
N PHE A 68 2.65 12.11 -0.53
CA PHE A 68 3.45 11.82 0.67
C PHE A 68 3.70 10.33 0.83
N VAL A 69 2.71 9.50 0.48
CA VAL A 69 2.85 8.03 0.49
C VAL A 69 3.89 7.59 -0.52
N LEU A 70 3.82 8.11 -1.75
CA LEU A 70 4.78 7.79 -2.81
C LEU A 70 6.19 8.24 -2.45
N LYS A 71 6.34 9.41 -1.81
CA LYS A 71 7.64 9.93 -1.35
C LYS A 71 8.17 9.24 -0.10
N ALA A 72 7.29 8.68 0.72
CA ALA A 72 7.66 7.89 1.89
C ALA A 72 8.12 6.47 1.52
N ALA A 73 7.66 5.93 0.38
CA ALA A 73 7.95 4.56 -0.05
C ALA A 73 9.45 4.16 -0.03
N PRO A 74 10.41 5.01 -0.45
CA PRO A 74 11.85 4.72 -0.34
C PRO A 74 12.36 4.53 1.09
N SER A 75 11.69 5.15 2.08
CA SER A 75 12.06 5.11 3.50
C SER A 75 11.31 3.99 4.27
N ILE A 76 10.39 3.29 3.62
CA ILE A 76 9.65 2.17 4.21
C ILE A 76 10.45 0.87 4.00
N ARG A 77 10.64 0.11 5.09
CA ARG A 77 11.38 -1.15 5.08
C ARG A 77 10.60 -2.21 4.30
N ARG A 78 11.09 -2.53 3.10
CA ARG A 78 10.62 -3.67 2.28
C ARG A 78 10.93 -4.98 2.99
N PRO A 79 9.91 -5.76 3.41
CA PRO A 79 10.15 -7.05 4.02
C PRO A 79 10.60 -8.06 2.95
N PRO A 80 11.44 -9.04 3.32
CA PRO A 80 11.84 -10.09 2.39
C PRO A 80 10.62 -10.89 1.90
N ALA A 81 10.74 -11.48 0.71
CA ALA A 81 9.79 -12.49 0.25
C ALA A 81 9.72 -13.63 1.28
N PRO A 82 8.55 -14.24 1.52
CA PRO A 82 8.47 -15.39 2.43
C PRO A 82 9.38 -16.49 1.90
N LEU A 83 10.16 -17.11 2.77
CA LEU A 83 10.89 -18.33 2.42
C LEU A 83 9.93 -19.53 2.29
N ASP A 84 8.83 -19.56 3.05
CA ASP A 84 7.90 -20.71 3.12
C ASP A 84 6.39 -20.35 3.08
N GLY A 85 6.05 -19.14 2.62
CA GLY A 85 4.64 -18.72 2.46
C GLY A 85 4.15 -18.96 1.03
N PRO A 86 2.83 -19.17 0.80
CA PRO A 86 2.31 -19.23 -0.56
C PRO A 86 2.77 -17.98 -1.32
N PRO A 87 3.27 -18.14 -2.56
CA PRO A 87 3.80 -17.03 -3.34
C PRO A 87 2.75 -15.91 -3.40
N PRO A 88 3.19 -14.64 -3.45
CA PRO A 88 2.25 -13.54 -3.62
C PRO A 88 1.36 -13.86 -4.81
N LEU A 89 0.03 -13.77 -4.60
CA LEU A 89 -0.97 -13.96 -5.65
C LEU A 89 -0.46 -13.22 -6.89
N PRO A 90 -0.35 -13.89 -8.05
CA PRO A 90 0.23 -13.27 -9.22
C PRO A 90 -0.49 -11.94 -9.43
N ALA A 91 0.28 -10.84 -9.40
CA ALA A 91 -0.21 -9.57 -9.90
C ALA A 91 -0.75 -9.88 -11.29
N LYS A 92 -2.05 -9.64 -11.50
CA LYS A 92 -2.76 -10.01 -12.72
C LYS A 92 -1.97 -9.37 -13.87
N ALA A 93 -1.14 -10.16 -14.55
CA ALA A 93 -0.39 -9.70 -15.68
C ALA A 93 -1.44 -9.31 -16.72
N LYS A 94 -1.49 -8.03 -17.07
CA LYS A 94 -2.33 -7.56 -18.16
C LYS A 94 -1.82 -8.27 -19.41
N ALA A 95 -2.53 -9.32 -19.82
CA ALA A 95 -2.26 -9.99 -21.08
C ALA A 95 -2.42 -8.93 -22.18
N VAL A 96 -1.30 -8.59 -22.80
CA VAL A 96 -1.29 -7.78 -24.02
C VAL A 96 -1.87 -8.67 -25.12
N GLY A 97 -2.93 -8.18 -25.76
CA GLY A 97 -3.55 -8.74 -26.95
C GLY A 97 -3.84 -7.58 -27.89
#